data_AF-A0A4P5SRC3-F1
#
_entry.id   AF-A0A4P5SRC3-F1
#
_cell.length_a   1.000
_cell.length_b   1.000
_cell.length_c   1.000
_cell.angle_alpha   90.00
_cell.angle_beta   90.00
_cell.angle_gamma   90.00
#
_symmetry.space_group_name_H-M   'P 1'
#
loop_
_entity.id
_entity.type
_entity.pdbx_description
1 polymer ?
#
loop_
_entity_poly.entity_id
_entity_poly.type
_entity_poly.pdbx_seq_one_letter_code
_entity_poly.pdbx_strand_id
1 'polypeptide(L)'
;MTTRLIYIISIFFLVFFSKTEAQPIDSPVSKIEAIVELPKEKPYVGEPLQLILRSGIHAQVASERIYQPELTDFDWQQFGVDTFSNEFIDGFWMPVVTRVLMIYPLRTGQLTISSFKRHITYYATDGIRIETDLISKPISIEVAPRAPNLDQGSFWLPAKSLHISDKWQPDPDKIRFGETTKRILTIEAEGLTADRLPNLPTFRAPGLITFTKPIERQTVITDQGPLGRAVYQWNVRPVSTLEAAAPAIKLKWFNVATRIMEETIIPERRVAYIQNAHFKETKDEEFFSTIFSFKSAINFLLAFVMTGSIASLIHTSDSLKFLGWCKSVEKLRLLAILLNKAIWNQQDEFYRTITKLINLDIILYNNILNKKEIRQDLIKIEAMLFSSEEKAQNPNLIILFFKITRTAF
;
A
#
# COMPACT_ATOMS: atom_id res chain seq x y z
N MET A 1 -73.35 -58.14 -12.20
CA MET A 1 -73.31 -59.46 -11.53
C MET A 1 -71.85 -59.75 -11.25
N THR A 2 -71.34 -59.89 -10.03
CA THR A 2 -71.93 -60.11 -8.71
C THR A 2 -70.88 -59.74 -7.65
N THR A 3 -71.37 -59.21 -6.55
CA THR A 3 -70.69 -58.62 -5.41
C THR A 3 -70.26 -59.66 -4.37
N ARG A 4 -69.21 -59.33 -3.59
CA ARG A 4 -68.85 -59.78 -2.22
C ARG A 4 -68.35 -61.22 -2.02
N LEU A 5 -67.13 -61.36 -1.45
CA LEU A 5 -66.92 -61.91 -0.10
C LEU A 5 -65.45 -61.76 0.43
N ILE A 6 -65.31 -60.89 1.44
CA ILE A 6 -64.58 -61.05 2.72
C ILE A 6 -63.03 -61.18 2.76
N TYR A 7 -62.43 -60.08 3.25
CA TYR A 7 -61.28 -59.93 4.16
C TYR A 7 -60.77 -61.19 4.88
N ILE A 8 -59.48 -61.51 4.73
CA ILE A 8 -58.48 -61.86 5.77
C ILE A 8 -57.18 -62.22 5.04
N ILE A 9 -56.08 -61.56 5.44
CA ILE A 9 -54.63 -61.74 5.21
C ILE A 9 -54.08 -60.30 5.17
N SER A 10 -54.12 -59.61 6.32
CA SER A 10 -53.00 -59.55 7.27
C SER A 10 -51.69 -59.20 6.58
N ILE A 11 -51.41 -57.89 6.56
CA ILE A 11 -50.15 -57.32 7.07
C ILE A 11 -48.92 -58.11 6.63
N PHE A 12 -48.53 -57.96 5.36
CA PHE A 12 -47.12 -58.08 4.98
C PHE A 12 -46.56 -56.66 4.92
N PHE A 13 -46.41 -56.07 6.11
CA PHE A 13 -45.60 -54.88 6.31
C PHE A 13 -44.18 -55.29 5.93
N LEU A 14 -43.69 -54.74 4.83
CA LEU A 14 -42.31 -54.91 4.40
C LEU A 14 -41.44 -54.09 5.37
N VAL A 15 -41.18 -54.67 6.54
CA VAL A 15 -40.19 -54.19 7.50
C VAL A 15 -38.84 -54.36 6.81
N PHE A 16 -38.35 -53.29 6.19
CA PHE A 16 -36.93 -53.13 5.98
C PHE A 16 -36.27 -53.19 7.37
N PHE A 17 -35.73 -54.36 7.71
CA PHE A 17 -34.79 -54.50 8.81
C PHE A 17 -33.57 -53.65 8.47
N SER A 18 -33.55 -52.41 8.97
CA SER A 18 -32.28 -51.74 9.24
C SER A 18 -31.51 -52.65 10.18
N LYS A 19 -30.41 -53.23 9.70
CA LYS A 19 -29.39 -53.82 10.57
C LYS A 19 -28.85 -52.68 11.44
N THR A 20 -29.43 -52.48 12.62
CA THR A 20 -28.76 -51.80 13.71
C THR A 20 -27.66 -52.75 14.17
N GLU A 21 -26.41 -52.48 13.82
CA GLU A 21 -25.27 -53.05 14.54
C GLU A 21 -25.43 -52.67 16.01
N ALA A 22 -25.62 -53.67 16.86
CA ALA A 22 -25.65 -53.46 18.30
C ALA A 22 -24.26 -52.96 18.72
N GLN A 23 -24.19 -51.74 19.25
CA GLN A 23 -22.96 -51.23 19.86
C GLN A 23 -22.57 -52.17 21.02
N PRO A 24 -21.27 -52.51 21.17
CA PRO A 24 -20.79 -53.27 22.31
C PRO A 24 -21.26 -52.62 23.62
N ILE A 25 -21.67 -53.45 24.59
CA ILE A 25 -22.26 -53.04 25.88
C ILE A 25 -21.38 -52.05 26.67
N ASP A 26 -20.07 -52.01 26.42
CA ASP A 26 -19.11 -51.08 27.06
C ASP A 26 -18.56 -49.99 26.12
N SER A 27 -19.18 -49.72 24.96
CA SER A 27 -18.73 -48.64 24.08
C SER A 27 -18.96 -47.27 24.73
N PRO A 28 -18.00 -46.34 24.63
CA PRO A 28 -18.16 -45.02 25.21
C PRO A 28 -19.27 -44.27 24.48
N VAL A 29 -20.24 -43.73 25.22
CA VAL A 29 -21.22 -42.81 24.64
C VAL A 29 -20.46 -41.59 24.16
N SER A 30 -20.51 -41.32 22.87
CA SER A 30 -19.69 -40.29 22.25
C SER A 30 -20.39 -39.68 21.04
N LYS A 31 -20.02 -38.43 20.77
CA LYS A 31 -20.50 -37.69 19.61
C LYS A 31 -19.33 -36.96 18.98
N ILE A 32 -18.95 -37.36 17.78
CA ILE A 32 -17.88 -36.76 17.00
C ILE A 32 -18.42 -36.26 15.67
N GLU A 33 -18.28 -34.96 15.44
CA GLU A 33 -18.84 -34.27 14.29
C GLU A 33 -17.81 -33.34 13.68
N ALA A 34 -17.71 -33.37 12.36
CA ALA A 34 -17.04 -32.36 11.58
C ALA A 34 -18.13 -31.66 10.76
N ILE A 35 -18.23 -30.34 10.89
CA ILE A 35 -19.28 -29.54 10.26
C ILE A 35 -18.59 -28.41 9.50
N VAL A 36 -18.96 -28.22 8.25
CA VAL A 36 -18.58 -27.02 7.49
C VAL A 36 -19.78 -26.10 7.41
N GLU A 37 -19.60 -24.85 7.82
CA GLU A 37 -20.60 -23.81 7.63
C GLU A 37 -20.62 -23.40 6.15
N LEU A 38 -21.53 -24.03 5.40
CA LEU A 38 -21.68 -23.76 3.97
C LEU A 38 -22.61 -22.56 3.73
N PRO A 39 -22.28 -21.70 2.75
CA PRO A 39 -23.20 -20.68 2.28
C PRO A 39 -24.43 -21.31 1.61
N LYS A 40 -25.48 -20.48 1.38
CA LYS A 40 -26.69 -20.92 0.67
C LYS A 40 -26.41 -21.37 -0.76
N GLU A 41 -25.45 -20.72 -1.41
CA GLU A 41 -24.97 -21.07 -2.75
C GLU A 41 -23.68 -21.86 -2.67
N LYS A 42 -23.26 -22.47 -3.79
CA LYS A 42 -21.98 -23.20 -3.86
C LYS A 42 -20.82 -22.25 -3.54
N PRO A 43 -19.91 -22.61 -2.62
CA PRO A 43 -18.74 -21.80 -2.34
C PRO A 43 -17.80 -21.77 -3.56
N TYR A 44 -17.09 -20.67 -3.72
CA TYR A 44 -16.13 -20.48 -4.80
C TYR A 44 -14.74 -20.98 -4.38
N VAL A 45 -13.88 -21.29 -5.36
CA VAL A 45 -12.44 -21.50 -5.10
C VAL A 45 -11.89 -20.34 -4.28
N GLY A 46 -11.15 -20.63 -3.21
CA GLY A 46 -10.52 -19.66 -2.31
C GLY A 46 -11.47 -18.95 -1.34
N GLU A 47 -12.79 -19.17 -1.43
CA GLU A 47 -13.75 -18.60 -0.48
C GLU A 47 -13.50 -19.13 0.94
N PRO A 48 -13.49 -18.26 1.97
CA PRO A 48 -13.32 -18.70 3.35
C PRO A 48 -14.51 -19.49 3.86
N LEU A 49 -14.25 -20.72 4.32
CA LEU A 49 -15.23 -21.58 4.97
C LEU A 49 -14.76 -21.94 6.38
N GLN A 50 -15.71 -22.06 7.31
CA GLN A 50 -15.43 -22.47 8.67
C GLN A 50 -15.70 -23.97 8.83
N LEU A 51 -14.66 -24.72 9.22
CA LEU A 51 -14.73 -26.13 9.58
C LEU A 51 -14.66 -26.25 11.10
N ILE A 52 -15.74 -26.75 11.70
CA ILE A 52 -15.88 -26.95 13.14
C ILE A 52 -15.79 -28.44 13.43
N LEU A 53 -14.78 -28.81 14.20
CA LEU A 53 -14.60 -30.17 14.71
C LEU A 53 -15.07 -30.20 16.16
N ARG A 54 -16.08 -30.99 16.46
CA ARG A 54 -16.66 -31.14 17.80
C ARG A 54 -16.58 -32.60 18.22
N SER A 55 -16.16 -32.84 19.45
CA SER A 55 -15.99 -34.20 19.95
C SER A 55 -16.30 -34.30 21.45
N GLY A 56 -17.44 -34.90 21.77
CA GLY A 56 -17.89 -35.22 23.13
C GLY A 56 -17.70 -36.70 23.46
N ILE A 57 -17.23 -37.00 24.66
CA ILE A 57 -17.03 -38.39 25.14
C ILE A 57 -17.52 -38.48 26.58
N HIS A 58 -18.41 -39.43 26.84
CA HIS A 58 -18.83 -39.84 28.18
C HIS A 58 -18.22 -41.20 28.52
N ALA A 59 -17.00 -41.18 29.05
CA ALA A 59 -16.28 -42.34 29.57
C ALA A 59 -15.12 -41.89 30.48
N GLN A 60 -14.58 -42.81 31.28
CA GLN A 60 -13.34 -42.57 32.03
C GLN A 60 -12.13 -42.69 31.10
N VAL A 61 -11.80 -41.58 30.42
CA VAL A 61 -10.69 -41.51 29.46
C VAL A 61 -9.35 -41.47 30.20
N ALA A 62 -8.46 -42.40 29.87
CA ALA A 62 -7.12 -42.49 30.41
C ALA A 62 -6.07 -41.76 29.56
N SER A 63 -6.27 -41.77 28.24
CA SER A 63 -5.44 -41.04 27.28
C SER A 63 -6.23 -40.76 26.02
N GLU A 64 -5.88 -39.67 25.35
CA GLU A 64 -6.52 -39.28 24.11
C GLU A 64 -5.56 -38.57 23.17
N ARG A 65 -5.84 -38.70 21.87
CA ARG A 65 -5.15 -37.97 20.81
C ARG A 65 -6.10 -37.64 19.69
N ILE A 66 -6.04 -36.38 19.27
CA ILE A 66 -6.82 -35.86 18.16
C ILE A 66 -5.99 -35.92 16.88
N TYR A 67 -6.55 -36.53 15.83
CA TYR A 67 -5.96 -36.63 14.49
C TYR A 67 -6.82 -35.83 13.51
N GLN A 68 -6.25 -34.72 13.03
CA GLN A 68 -6.86 -33.92 11.98
C GLN A 68 -6.72 -34.65 10.63
N PRO A 69 -7.77 -34.70 9.79
CA PRO A 69 -7.66 -35.24 8.45
C PRO A 69 -6.71 -34.39 7.60
N GLU A 70 -6.08 -35.00 6.60
CA GLU A 70 -5.39 -34.23 5.58
C GLU A 70 -6.41 -33.40 4.80
N LEU A 71 -6.10 -32.11 4.65
CA LEU A 71 -6.92 -31.15 3.92
C LEU A 71 -6.28 -30.87 2.56
N THR A 72 -5.97 -31.91 1.78
CA THR A 72 -5.18 -31.81 0.54
C THR A 72 -5.74 -30.83 -0.49
N ASP A 73 -7.07 -30.73 -0.56
CA ASP A 73 -7.77 -29.83 -1.48
C ASP A 73 -8.06 -28.44 -0.89
N PHE A 74 -7.54 -28.15 0.30
CA PHE A 74 -7.80 -26.91 1.02
C PHE A 74 -6.52 -26.36 1.64
N ASP A 75 -6.25 -25.07 1.41
CA ASP A 75 -5.43 -24.37 2.40
C ASP A 75 -6.22 -24.25 3.69
N TRP A 76 -5.54 -24.20 4.83
CA TRP A 76 -6.21 -24.05 6.10
C TRP A 76 -5.35 -23.38 7.17
N GLN A 77 -6.02 -22.82 8.17
CA GLN A 77 -5.38 -22.31 9.39
C GLN A 77 -6.31 -22.57 10.58
N GLN A 78 -5.74 -23.00 11.70
CA GLN A 78 -6.49 -23.11 12.94
C GLN A 78 -6.84 -21.72 13.50
N PHE A 79 -8.09 -21.60 13.94
CA PHE A 79 -8.67 -20.38 14.46
C PHE A 79 -8.81 -20.45 15.98
N GLY A 80 -7.87 -19.80 16.69
CA GLY A 80 -7.80 -19.84 18.15
C GLY A 80 -7.26 -21.16 18.70
N VAL A 81 -7.29 -21.30 20.03
CA VAL A 81 -6.99 -22.56 20.71
C VAL A 81 -8.25 -23.42 20.77
N ASP A 82 -8.08 -24.72 20.99
CA ASP A 82 -9.22 -25.61 21.23
C ASP A 82 -9.98 -25.15 22.48
N THR A 83 -11.31 -25.13 22.38
CA THR A 83 -12.19 -24.74 23.49
C THR A 83 -12.86 -25.98 24.09
N PHE A 84 -13.17 -25.91 25.37
CA PHE A 84 -13.79 -27.01 26.12
C PHE A 84 -15.08 -26.53 26.75
N SER A 85 -16.16 -27.29 26.56
CA SER A 85 -17.46 -27.08 27.17
C SER A 85 -17.93 -28.39 27.82
N ASN A 86 -18.93 -28.31 28.70
CA ASN A 86 -19.65 -29.49 29.18
C ASN A 86 -21.09 -29.39 28.66
N GLU A 87 -21.53 -30.37 27.88
CA GLU A 87 -22.80 -30.33 27.17
C GLU A 87 -23.63 -31.57 27.47
N PHE A 88 -24.97 -31.41 27.49
CA PHE A 88 -25.91 -32.52 27.64
C PHE A 88 -26.26 -33.08 26.26
N ILE A 89 -25.69 -34.23 25.90
CA ILE A 89 -25.80 -34.87 24.58
C ILE A 89 -26.25 -36.31 24.78
N ASP A 90 -27.29 -36.73 24.04
CA ASP A 90 -27.82 -38.09 24.06
C ASP A 90 -28.12 -38.64 25.47
N GLY A 91 -28.51 -37.75 26.40
CA GLY A 91 -28.85 -38.10 27.78
C GLY A 91 -27.70 -38.01 28.79
N PHE A 92 -26.49 -37.65 28.36
CA PHE A 92 -25.29 -37.61 29.20
C PHE A 92 -24.64 -36.23 29.21
N TRP A 93 -24.16 -35.80 30.37
CA TRP A 93 -23.20 -34.69 30.45
C TRP A 93 -21.82 -35.18 30.01
N MET A 94 -21.28 -34.56 28.97
CA MET A 94 -19.98 -34.91 28.43
C MET A 94 -19.11 -33.67 28.16
N PRO A 95 -17.80 -33.75 28.46
CA PRO A 95 -16.84 -32.75 28.02
C PRO A 95 -16.74 -32.78 26.50
N VAL A 96 -16.97 -31.64 25.86
CA VAL A 96 -16.87 -31.43 24.42
C VAL A 96 -15.66 -30.56 24.14
N VAL A 97 -14.75 -31.07 23.30
CA VAL A 97 -13.69 -30.25 22.70
C VAL A 97 -14.16 -29.73 21.36
N THR A 98 -13.94 -28.43 21.12
CA THR A 98 -14.25 -27.76 19.85
C THR A 98 -12.99 -27.15 19.26
N ARG A 99 -12.69 -27.52 18.02
CA ARG A 99 -11.64 -26.92 17.20
C ARG A 99 -12.25 -26.25 15.99
N VAL A 100 -11.88 -25.00 15.75
CA VAL A 100 -12.33 -24.25 14.59
C VAL A 100 -11.16 -24.07 13.62
N LEU A 101 -11.37 -24.43 12.37
CA LEU A 101 -10.42 -24.24 11.27
C LEU A 101 -11.06 -23.34 10.22
N MET A 102 -10.27 -22.43 9.65
CA MET A 102 -10.62 -21.77 8.41
C MET A 102 -10.03 -22.54 7.26
N ILE A 103 -10.87 -22.98 6.33
CA ILE A 103 -10.46 -23.74 5.13
C ILE A 103 -10.81 -22.95 3.87
N TYR A 104 -10.01 -23.15 2.82
CA TYR A 104 -10.11 -22.40 1.56
C TYR A 104 -9.97 -23.37 0.40
N PRO A 105 -11.04 -23.63 -0.38
CA PRO A 105 -10.98 -24.59 -1.47
C PRO A 105 -9.93 -24.23 -2.53
N LEU A 106 -9.06 -25.16 -2.91
CA LEU A 106 -7.98 -24.90 -3.87
C LEU A 106 -8.39 -25.12 -5.32
N ARG A 107 -9.44 -25.93 -5.57
CA ARG A 107 -9.91 -26.28 -6.92
C ARG A 107 -11.42 -26.39 -6.98
N THR A 108 -11.95 -26.31 -8.20
CA THR A 108 -13.38 -26.49 -8.47
C THR A 108 -13.78 -27.98 -8.51
N GLY A 109 -15.05 -28.25 -8.29
CA GLY A 109 -15.65 -29.58 -8.34
C GLY A 109 -16.02 -30.10 -6.95
N GLN A 110 -16.28 -31.41 -6.87
CA GLN A 110 -16.56 -32.08 -5.60
C GLN A 110 -15.26 -32.30 -4.82
N LEU A 111 -15.15 -31.65 -3.67
CA LEU A 111 -14.05 -31.83 -2.71
C LEU A 111 -14.55 -32.63 -1.52
N THR A 112 -13.69 -33.46 -0.95
CA THR A 112 -14.03 -34.29 0.21
C THR A 112 -13.04 -34.03 1.33
N ILE A 113 -13.57 -33.74 2.51
CA ILE A 113 -12.81 -33.72 3.76
C ILE A 113 -12.98 -35.10 4.40
N SER A 114 -11.86 -35.82 4.53
CA SER A 114 -11.82 -37.12 5.19
C SER A 114 -12.28 -37.01 6.65
N SER A 115 -12.72 -38.13 7.21
CA SER A 115 -13.19 -38.17 8.59
C SER A 115 -12.15 -37.69 9.60
N PHE A 116 -12.60 -36.90 10.55
CA PHE A 116 -11.84 -36.54 11.73
C PHE A 116 -11.78 -37.74 12.69
N LYS A 117 -10.60 -37.99 13.27
CA LYS A 117 -10.37 -39.14 14.14
C LYS A 117 -9.90 -38.69 15.52
N ARG A 118 -10.49 -39.24 16.58
CA ARG A 118 -10.01 -39.12 17.96
C ARG A 118 -9.72 -40.52 18.49
N HIS A 119 -8.45 -40.79 18.72
CA HIS A 119 -8.01 -42.04 19.33
C HIS A 119 -8.08 -41.89 20.85
N ILE A 120 -8.77 -42.79 21.52
CA ILE A 120 -8.92 -42.77 22.97
C ILE A 120 -8.56 -44.13 23.57
N THR A 121 -8.06 -44.07 24.80
CA THR A 121 -8.03 -45.21 25.71
C THR A 121 -8.96 -44.90 26.87
N TYR A 122 -9.95 -45.73 27.13
CA TYR A 122 -10.89 -45.56 28.23
C TYR A 122 -10.93 -46.82 29.10
N TYR A 123 -11.38 -46.67 30.34
CA TYR A 123 -11.66 -47.81 31.22
C TYR A 123 -13.10 -48.27 31.03
N ALA A 124 -13.28 -49.56 30.67
CA ALA A 124 -14.58 -50.22 30.68
C ALA A 124 -15.06 -50.44 32.12
N THR A 125 -16.32 -50.87 32.27
CA THR A 125 -16.96 -51.09 33.59
C THR A 125 -16.17 -52.06 34.49
N ASP A 126 -15.48 -53.03 33.90
CA ASP A 126 -14.63 -54.02 34.58
C ASP A 126 -13.20 -53.53 34.90
N GLY A 127 -12.88 -52.28 34.57
CA GLY A 127 -11.56 -51.67 34.75
C GLY A 127 -10.54 -52.01 33.66
N ILE A 128 -10.93 -52.77 32.62
CA ILE A 128 -10.06 -53.05 31.48
C ILE A 128 -9.87 -51.78 30.65
N ARG A 129 -8.62 -51.54 30.21
CA ARG A 129 -8.29 -50.47 29.28
C ARG A 129 -8.62 -50.90 27.86
N ILE A 130 -9.50 -50.17 27.20
CA ILE A 130 -9.88 -50.40 25.80
C ILE A 130 -9.44 -49.19 24.97
N GLU A 131 -8.77 -49.48 23.86
CA GLU A 131 -8.41 -48.48 22.85
C GLU A 131 -9.43 -48.49 21.72
N THR A 132 -9.87 -47.31 21.30
CA THR A 132 -10.79 -47.18 20.16
C THR A 132 -10.59 -45.87 19.42
N ASP A 133 -10.90 -45.88 18.14
CA ASP A 133 -10.98 -44.67 17.31
C ASP A 133 -12.44 -44.21 17.20
N LEU A 134 -12.68 -42.95 17.55
CA LEU A 134 -13.93 -42.27 17.26
C LEU A 134 -13.75 -41.50 15.95
N ILE A 135 -14.67 -41.66 15.01
CA ILE A 135 -14.52 -41.18 13.63
C ILE A 135 -15.76 -40.36 13.23
N SER A 136 -15.56 -39.15 12.72
CA SER A 136 -16.67 -38.33 12.19
C SER A 136 -17.15 -38.85 10.84
N LYS A 137 -18.32 -38.40 10.38
CA LYS A 137 -18.69 -38.55 8.96
C LYS A 137 -17.74 -37.71 8.08
N PRO A 138 -17.38 -38.18 6.88
CA PRO A 138 -16.69 -37.35 5.90
C PRO A 138 -17.64 -36.26 5.38
N ILE A 139 -17.07 -35.16 4.88
CA ILE A 139 -17.84 -34.02 4.36
C ILE A 139 -17.54 -33.87 2.88
N SER A 140 -18.58 -33.75 2.06
CA SER A 140 -18.47 -33.47 0.63
C SER A 140 -18.96 -32.06 0.33
N ILE A 141 -18.13 -31.25 -0.32
CA ILE A 141 -18.39 -29.85 -0.66
C ILE A 141 -18.33 -29.70 -2.18
N GLU A 142 -19.36 -29.12 -2.79
CA GLU A 142 -19.35 -28.81 -4.21
C GLU A 142 -18.88 -27.36 -4.42
N VAL A 143 -17.76 -27.18 -5.13
CA VAL A 143 -17.06 -25.90 -5.26
C VAL A 143 -17.17 -25.33 -6.67
N ALA A 144 -17.70 -24.12 -6.78
CA ALA A 144 -17.77 -23.36 -8.01
C ALA A 144 -16.37 -22.87 -8.45
N PRO A 145 -16.11 -22.72 -9.77
CA PRO A 145 -14.90 -22.07 -10.25
C PRO A 145 -14.85 -20.61 -9.78
N ARG A 146 -13.70 -19.93 -9.94
CA ARG A 146 -13.60 -18.48 -9.70
C ARG A 146 -14.70 -17.73 -10.49
N ALA A 147 -15.17 -16.59 -9.96
CA ALA A 147 -16.34 -15.92 -10.48
C ALA A 147 -16.29 -15.67 -12.01
N PRO A 148 -17.42 -15.83 -12.72
CA PRO A 148 -17.49 -15.53 -14.14
C PRO A 148 -17.14 -14.04 -14.38
N ASN A 149 -16.40 -13.77 -15.45
CA ASN A 149 -15.89 -12.44 -15.85
C ASN A 149 -14.63 -11.93 -15.12
N LEU A 150 -13.87 -12.80 -14.45
CA LEU A 150 -12.52 -12.45 -14.01
C LEU A 150 -11.55 -12.56 -15.20
N ASP A 151 -10.89 -11.46 -15.59
CA ASP A 151 -9.89 -11.46 -16.65
C ASP A 151 -8.76 -12.47 -16.31
N GLN A 152 -8.23 -13.17 -17.31
CA GLN A 152 -7.06 -14.04 -17.09
C GLN A 152 -5.90 -13.23 -16.50
N GLY A 153 -5.35 -13.72 -15.39
CA GLY A 153 -4.26 -13.05 -14.67
C GLY A 153 -4.71 -11.98 -13.66
N SER A 154 -6.00 -11.66 -13.57
CA SER A 154 -6.50 -10.81 -12.49
C SER A 154 -6.37 -11.51 -11.13
N PHE A 155 -6.02 -10.71 -10.12
CA PHE A 155 -5.90 -11.20 -8.75
C PHE A 155 -7.28 -11.60 -8.22
N TRP A 156 -7.38 -12.83 -7.72
CA TRP A 156 -8.62 -13.38 -7.17
C TRP A 156 -8.63 -13.18 -5.65
N LEU A 157 -9.54 -12.33 -5.15
CA LEU A 157 -9.64 -11.97 -3.74
C LEU A 157 -11.08 -12.16 -3.22
N PRO A 158 -11.47 -13.38 -2.82
CA PRO A 158 -12.79 -13.67 -2.26
C PRO A 158 -12.82 -13.33 -0.77
N ALA A 159 -13.36 -12.17 -0.42
CA ALA A 159 -13.43 -11.68 0.97
C ALA A 159 -14.87 -11.47 1.43
N LYS A 160 -15.13 -11.59 2.74
CA LYS A 160 -16.44 -11.26 3.34
C LYS A 160 -16.70 -9.74 3.27
N SER A 161 -15.66 -8.97 3.53
CA SER A 161 -15.65 -7.52 3.38
C SER A 161 -14.22 -7.06 3.08
N LEU A 162 -14.09 -5.90 2.44
CA LEU A 162 -12.81 -5.27 2.15
C LEU A 162 -12.85 -3.80 2.56
N HIS A 163 -11.93 -3.40 3.41
CA HIS A 163 -11.71 -2.01 3.76
C HIS A 163 -10.34 -1.54 3.25
N ILE A 164 -10.30 -0.34 2.71
CA ILE A 164 -9.06 0.30 2.27
C ILE A 164 -8.97 1.71 2.84
N SER A 165 -7.80 2.08 3.35
CA SER A 165 -7.53 3.43 3.81
C SER A 165 -6.24 3.96 3.20
N ASP A 166 -6.24 5.23 2.81
CA ASP A 166 -5.09 5.96 2.26
C ASP A 166 -4.80 7.19 3.14
N LYS A 167 -3.62 7.21 3.75
CA LYS A 167 -3.21 8.27 4.68
C LYS A 167 -1.91 8.89 4.21
N TRP A 168 -1.87 10.22 4.23
CA TRP A 168 -0.68 10.98 3.89
C TRP A 168 -0.18 11.81 5.07
N GLN A 169 1.14 11.84 5.28
CA GLN A 169 1.76 12.58 6.39
C GLN A 169 3.14 13.16 6.01
N PRO A 170 3.30 14.50 5.94
CA PRO A 170 2.24 15.53 5.96
C PRO A 170 1.30 15.41 4.74
N ASP A 171 0.18 16.14 4.76
CA ASP A 171 -0.76 16.22 3.64
C ASP A 171 -0.02 16.56 2.32
N PRO A 172 -0.28 15.85 1.19
CA PRO A 172 0.47 16.03 -0.05
C PRO A 172 0.43 17.44 -0.64
N ASP A 173 -0.56 18.24 -0.27
CA ASP A 173 -0.71 19.63 -0.72
C ASP A 173 0.01 20.62 0.22
N LYS A 174 0.60 20.13 1.32
CA LYS A 174 1.25 20.92 2.37
C LYS A 174 2.75 20.63 2.52
N ILE A 175 3.36 20.06 1.49
CA ILE A 175 4.80 19.71 1.50
C ILE A 175 5.62 20.96 1.22
N ARG A 176 6.66 21.26 2.01
CA ARG A 176 7.59 22.35 1.67
C ARG A 176 8.70 21.88 0.73
N PHE A 177 9.38 22.82 0.10
CA PHE A 177 10.52 22.51 -0.77
C PHE A 177 11.57 21.66 -0.02
N GLY A 178 11.95 20.52 -0.61
CA GLY A 178 12.91 19.57 0.00
C GLY A 178 12.31 18.59 1.00
N GLU A 179 11.05 18.75 1.40
CA GLU A 179 10.37 17.80 2.29
C GLU A 179 9.82 16.59 1.52
N THR A 180 9.48 15.55 2.27
CA THR A 180 8.92 14.28 1.77
C THR A 180 7.65 13.97 2.54
N THR A 181 6.61 13.49 1.85
CA THR A 181 5.41 12.96 2.50
C THR A 181 5.44 11.44 2.55
N LYS A 182 4.85 10.87 3.59
CA LYS A 182 4.63 9.43 3.73
C LYS A 182 3.22 9.10 3.28
N ARG A 183 3.08 8.26 2.26
CA ARG A 183 1.81 7.61 1.90
C ARG A 183 1.75 6.25 2.60
N ILE A 184 0.72 6.04 3.41
CA ILE A 184 0.46 4.79 4.13
C ILE A 184 -0.89 4.29 3.66
N LEU A 185 -0.87 3.11 3.05
CA LEU A 185 -2.05 2.45 2.57
C LEU A 185 -2.29 1.17 3.35
N THR A 186 -3.49 1.01 3.89
CA THR A 186 -3.87 -0.21 4.62
C THR A 186 -5.02 -0.89 3.92
N ILE A 187 -4.84 -2.17 3.59
CA ILE A 187 -5.89 -3.08 3.13
C ILE A 187 -6.24 -4.02 4.27
N GLU A 188 -7.53 -4.14 4.54
CA GLU A 188 -8.09 -5.08 5.51
C GLU A 188 -9.15 -5.93 4.81
N ALA A 189 -9.05 -7.25 4.90
CA ALA A 189 -10.01 -8.17 4.31
C ALA A 189 -10.48 -9.19 5.36
N GLU A 190 -11.80 -9.23 5.59
CA GLU A 190 -12.40 -10.21 6.49
C GLU A 190 -12.55 -11.57 5.82
N GLY A 191 -12.26 -12.61 6.60
CA GLY A 191 -12.24 -13.99 6.15
C GLY A 191 -10.94 -14.42 5.49
N LEU A 192 -9.95 -13.53 5.28
CA LEU A 192 -8.70 -13.86 4.63
C LEU A 192 -7.51 -13.68 5.57
N THR A 193 -6.43 -14.42 5.31
CA THR A 193 -5.13 -14.22 5.97
C THR A 193 -4.34 -13.15 5.21
N ALA A 194 -3.39 -12.49 5.88
CA ALA A 194 -2.61 -11.40 5.27
C ALA A 194 -1.75 -11.85 4.07
N ASP A 195 -1.35 -13.13 4.02
CA ASP A 195 -0.58 -13.69 2.91
C ASP A 195 -1.39 -13.81 1.62
N ARG A 196 -2.73 -13.81 1.73
CA ARG A 196 -3.63 -13.77 0.58
C ARG A 196 -3.90 -12.37 0.04
N LEU A 197 -3.43 -11.33 0.73
CA LEU A 197 -3.60 -9.96 0.24
C LEU A 197 -2.61 -9.66 -0.90
N PRO A 198 -3.05 -8.94 -1.93
CA PRO A 198 -2.26 -8.73 -3.14
C PRO A 198 -0.99 -7.93 -2.86
N ASN A 199 0.05 -8.13 -3.65
CA ASN A 199 1.07 -7.08 -3.78
C ASN A 199 0.51 -5.99 -4.69
N LEU A 200 0.52 -4.74 -4.24
CA LEU A 200 0.06 -3.63 -5.05
C LEU A 200 1.08 -3.28 -6.14
N PRO A 201 0.63 -2.72 -7.28
CA PRO A 201 1.52 -2.28 -8.34
C PRO A 201 2.51 -1.23 -7.82
N THR A 202 3.69 -1.18 -8.44
CA THR A 202 4.72 -0.21 -8.05
C THR A 202 4.19 1.22 -8.23
N PHE A 203 4.17 1.99 -7.15
CA PHE A 203 3.83 3.40 -7.20
C PHE A 203 4.97 4.16 -7.90
N ARG A 204 4.71 4.60 -9.13
CA ARG A 204 5.57 5.53 -9.89
C ARG A 204 4.70 6.59 -10.54
N ALA A 205 5.17 7.83 -10.54
CA ALA A 205 4.49 8.94 -11.18
C ALA A 205 5.50 9.97 -11.71
N PRO A 206 5.25 10.57 -12.88
CA PRO A 206 6.03 11.71 -13.36
C PRO A 206 6.02 12.84 -12.32
N GLY A 207 7.18 13.44 -12.07
CA GLY A 207 7.29 14.53 -11.09
C GLY A 207 7.40 14.08 -9.62
N LEU A 208 7.37 12.77 -9.34
CA LEU A 208 7.56 12.20 -8.00
C LEU A 208 8.76 11.25 -7.94
N ILE A 209 9.55 11.37 -6.87
CA ILE A 209 10.49 10.35 -6.44
C ILE A 209 9.85 9.57 -5.30
N THR A 210 9.71 8.26 -5.47
CA THR A 210 9.02 7.37 -4.53
C THR A 210 9.96 6.27 -4.04
N PHE A 211 10.08 6.11 -2.73
CA PHE A 211 10.78 4.99 -2.10
C PHE A 211 9.78 4.08 -1.39
N THR A 212 9.72 2.81 -1.80
CA THR A 212 8.83 1.81 -1.22
C THR A 212 9.49 1.18 0.00
N LYS A 213 8.73 1.03 1.09
CA LYS A 213 9.15 0.26 2.27
C LYS A 213 8.65 -1.19 2.19
N PRO A 214 9.23 -2.11 2.97
CA PRO A 214 8.70 -3.46 3.12
C PRO A 214 7.22 -3.44 3.50
N ILE A 215 6.46 -4.40 2.96
CA ILE A 215 5.03 -4.56 3.25
C ILE A 215 4.90 -5.20 4.63
N GLU A 216 4.13 -4.58 5.52
CA GLU A 216 3.81 -5.16 6.83
C GLU A 216 2.53 -6.00 6.67
N ARG A 217 2.57 -7.27 7.07
CA ARG A 217 1.43 -8.19 7.00
C ARG A 217 1.09 -8.71 8.39
N GLN A 218 -0.19 -8.73 8.71
CA GLN A 218 -0.70 -9.22 9.99
C GLN A 218 -2.05 -9.89 9.80
N THR A 219 -2.19 -11.12 10.29
CA THR A 219 -3.49 -11.79 10.40
C THR A 219 -3.98 -11.66 11.84
N VAL A 220 -5.13 -11.01 12.03
CA VAL A 220 -5.79 -10.87 13.35
C VAL A 220 -6.93 -11.87 13.44
N ILE A 221 -7.06 -12.55 14.57
CA ILE A 221 -8.14 -13.50 14.85
C ILE A 221 -9.31 -12.69 15.43
N THR A 222 -10.49 -12.71 14.78
CA THR A 222 -11.72 -12.01 15.20
C THR A 222 -12.91 -12.95 15.27
N ASP A 223 -13.97 -12.64 16.03
CA ASP A 223 -15.13 -13.53 16.16
C ASP A 223 -15.79 -13.94 14.81
N GLN A 224 -15.55 -13.18 13.74
CA GLN A 224 -16.06 -13.45 12.38
C GLN A 224 -15.09 -14.24 11.47
N GLY A 225 -13.92 -14.60 11.99
CA GLY A 225 -12.83 -15.25 11.28
C GLY A 225 -11.55 -14.39 11.23
N PRO A 226 -10.57 -14.77 10.40
CA PRO A 226 -9.32 -14.03 10.25
C PRO A 226 -9.58 -12.70 9.53
N LEU A 227 -8.98 -11.63 10.06
CA LEU A 227 -8.86 -10.33 9.44
C LEU A 227 -7.43 -10.19 8.93
N GLY A 228 -7.26 -10.30 7.62
CA GLY A 228 -5.98 -10.07 6.97
C GLY A 228 -5.75 -8.58 6.84
N ARG A 229 -4.61 -8.09 7.33
CA ARG A 229 -4.17 -6.70 7.19
C ARG A 229 -2.84 -6.63 6.45
N ALA A 230 -2.75 -5.78 5.43
CA ALA A 230 -1.51 -5.44 4.74
C ALA A 230 -1.32 -3.92 4.70
N VAL A 231 -0.14 -3.46 5.11
CA VAL A 231 0.23 -2.05 5.12
C VAL A 231 1.35 -1.81 4.09
N TYR A 232 1.08 -0.93 3.13
CA TYR A 232 2.00 -0.51 2.09
C TYR A 232 2.43 0.93 2.38
N GLN A 233 3.73 1.18 2.39
CA GLN A 233 4.26 2.49 2.76
C GLN A 233 5.22 3.01 1.69
N TRP A 234 5.07 4.30 1.35
CA TRP A 234 5.97 5.00 0.45
C TRP A 234 6.41 6.34 1.03
N ASN A 235 7.69 6.66 0.86
CA ASN A 235 8.18 8.03 0.99
C ASN A 235 8.10 8.68 -0.39
N VAL A 236 7.40 9.81 -0.50
CA VAL A 236 7.07 10.50 -1.75
C VAL A 236 7.61 11.92 -1.71
N ARG A 237 8.47 12.26 -2.67
CA ARG A 237 9.08 13.58 -2.80
C ARG A 237 8.76 14.18 -4.17
N PRO A 238 8.07 15.33 -4.24
CA PRO A 238 7.89 16.03 -5.52
C PRO A 238 9.24 16.58 -6.02
N VAL A 239 9.45 16.62 -7.34
CA VAL A 239 10.69 17.18 -7.93
C VAL A 239 10.49 18.54 -8.60
N SER A 240 9.26 19.04 -8.67
CA SER A 240 8.93 20.32 -9.29
C SER A 240 7.87 21.07 -8.49
N THR A 241 7.74 22.37 -8.76
CA THR A 241 6.64 23.20 -8.24
C THR A 241 5.33 22.99 -9.00
N LEU A 242 5.34 22.25 -10.12
CA LEU A 242 4.13 21.82 -10.80
C LEU A 242 3.54 20.62 -10.07
N GLU A 243 2.21 20.56 -10.03
CA GLU A 243 1.49 19.47 -9.41
C GLU A 243 1.78 18.14 -10.12
N ALA A 244 2.18 17.14 -9.34
CA ALA A 244 2.35 15.78 -9.81
C ALA A 244 1.17 14.90 -9.37
N ALA A 245 0.81 13.92 -10.21
CA ALA A 245 -0.33 13.04 -9.99
C ALA A 245 0.11 11.72 -9.31
N ALA A 246 -0.26 11.50 -8.05
CA ALA A 246 -0.17 10.20 -7.42
C ALA A 246 -1.36 9.33 -7.92
N PRO A 247 -1.12 8.25 -8.67
CA PRO A 247 -2.16 7.55 -9.40
C PRO A 247 -3.19 6.92 -8.47
N ALA A 248 -4.41 6.83 -9.00
CA ALA A 248 -5.49 6.07 -8.37
C ALA A 248 -5.09 4.59 -8.23
N ILE A 249 -5.53 3.96 -7.15
CA ILE A 249 -5.36 2.52 -6.94
C ILE A 249 -6.75 1.89 -7.05
N LYS A 250 -6.90 0.94 -7.97
CA LYS A 250 -8.13 0.17 -8.15
C LYS A 250 -7.89 -1.26 -7.71
N LEU A 251 -8.72 -1.77 -6.82
CA LEU A 251 -8.66 -3.12 -6.32
C LEU A 251 -9.99 -3.81 -6.58
N LYS A 252 -9.99 -4.75 -7.53
CA LYS A 252 -11.11 -5.65 -7.76
C LYS A 252 -11.07 -6.78 -6.76
N TRP A 253 -12.21 -7.13 -6.18
CA TRP A 253 -12.34 -8.23 -5.23
C TRP A 253 -13.73 -8.84 -5.36
N PHE A 254 -13.88 -10.09 -4.93
CA PHE A 254 -15.15 -10.78 -4.94
C PHE A 254 -15.75 -10.74 -3.55
N ASN A 255 -16.90 -10.08 -3.42
CA ASN A 255 -17.63 -10.04 -2.17
C ASN A 255 -18.44 -11.33 -2.03
N VAL A 256 -18.01 -12.21 -1.11
CA VAL A 256 -18.64 -13.53 -0.93
C VAL A 256 -20.01 -13.44 -0.25
N ALA A 257 -20.32 -12.32 0.40
CA ALA A 257 -21.64 -12.08 0.98
C ALA A 257 -22.66 -11.64 -0.07
N THR A 258 -22.27 -10.76 -1.00
CA THR A 258 -23.15 -10.26 -2.08
C THR A 258 -23.07 -11.07 -3.37
N ARG A 259 -22.07 -11.95 -3.51
CA ARG A 259 -21.78 -12.77 -4.69
C ARG A 259 -21.45 -11.96 -5.95
N ILE A 260 -20.90 -10.76 -5.77
CA ILE A 260 -20.62 -9.81 -6.86
C ILE A 260 -19.14 -9.42 -6.84
N MET A 261 -18.57 -9.20 -8.04
CA MET A 261 -17.27 -8.56 -8.20
C MET A 261 -17.40 -7.06 -7.89
N GLU A 262 -16.73 -6.61 -6.84
CA GLU A 262 -16.67 -5.22 -6.42
C GLU A 262 -15.32 -4.59 -6.80
N GLU A 263 -15.31 -3.28 -6.98
CA GLU A 263 -14.10 -2.50 -7.21
C GLU A 263 -13.99 -1.42 -6.14
N THR A 264 -12.94 -1.47 -5.35
CA THR A 264 -12.60 -0.41 -4.39
C THR A 264 -11.56 0.50 -5.01
N ILE A 265 -11.85 1.80 -5.05
CA ILE A 265 -11.02 2.80 -5.70
C ILE A 265 -10.49 3.79 -4.67
N ILE A 266 -9.18 3.99 -4.70
CA ILE A 266 -8.53 5.11 -4.06
C ILE A 266 -8.27 6.14 -5.14
N PRO A 267 -8.77 7.38 -4.96
CA PRO A 267 -8.66 8.40 -5.99
C PRO A 267 -7.20 8.83 -6.16
N GLU A 268 -6.93 9.38 -7.33
CA GLU A 268 -5.70 10.12 -7.59
C GLU A 268 -5.55 11.29 -6.61
N ARG A 269 -4.31 11.57 -6.20
CA ARG A 269 -3.97 12.72 -5.34
C ARG A 269 -2.95 13.60 -6.03
N ARG A 270 -3.16 14.92 -5.96
CA ARG A 270 -2.14 15.89 -6.36
C ARG A 270 -1.08 15.99 -5.27
N VAL A 271 0.17 16.19 -5.67
CA VAL A 271 1.31 16.33 -4.77
C VAL A 271 2.18 17.45 -5.31
N ALA A 272 2.40 18.49 -4.50
CA ALA A 272 3.15 19.68 -4.90
C ALA A 272 3.83 20.35 -3.71
N TYR A 273 4.73 21.30 -4.00
CA TYR A 273 5.27 22.18 -2.97
C TYR A 273 4.30 23.33 -2.66
N ILE A 274 4.17 23.70 -1.39
CA ILE A 274 3.50 24.96 -1.01
C ILE A 274 4.28 26.13 -1.63
N GLN A 275 3.61 26.94 -2.46
CA GLN A 275 4.12 28.28 -2.78
C GLN A 275 3.92 29.17 -1.54
N ASN A 276 5.01 29.62 -0.92
CA ASN A 276 4.92 30.68 0.09
C ASN A 276 4.60 32.01 -0.61
N ALA A 277 3.32 32.37 -0.68
CA ALA A 277 2.88 33.72 -0.99
C ALA A 277 3.00 34.58 0.27
N HIS A 278 4.20 35.09 0.59
CA HIS A 278 4.44 36.28 1.44
C HIS A 278 5.94 36.62 1.41
N PHE A 279 6.35 37.46 0.46
CA PHE A 279 7.54 38.29 0.65
C PHE A 279 7.05 39.63 1.17
N LYS A 280 7.25 39.89 2.47
CA LYS A 280 6.95 41.19 3.07
C LYS A 280 8.02 42.15 2.57
N GLU A 281 7.62 43.11 1.73
CA GLU A 281 8.49 44.21 1.31
C GLU A 281 8.92 45.00 2.55
N THR A 282 10.18 44.85 2.94
CA THR A 282 10.84 45.73 3.91
C THR A 282 11.51 46.86 3.15
N LYS A 283 11.25 48.09 3.59
CA LYS A 283 11.71 49.37 3.01
C LYS A 283 13.17 49.31 2.54
N ASP A 284 13.35 49.40 1.23
CA ASP A 284 14.62 49.29 0.52
C ASP A 284 15.51 50.55 0.64
N GLU A 285 15.03 51.67 1.16
CA GLU A 285 15.75 52.97 1.09
C GLU A 285 16.90 53.12 2.11
N GLU A 286 16.88 52.44 3.26
CA GLU A 286 18.00 52.47 4.24
C GLU A 286 19.13 51.49 3.90
N PHE A 287 18.88 50.50 3.04
CA PHE A 287 19.83 49.44 2.70
C PHE A 287 20.92 49.93 1.74
N PHE A 288 20.58 50.83 0.79
CA PHE A 288 21.50 51.28 -0.26
C PHE A 288 22.65 52.16 0.22
N SER A 289 22.48 52.90 1.32
CA SER A 289 23.51 53.83 1.84
C SER A 289 24.63 53.12 2.62
N THR A 290 24.38 51.90 3.10
CA THR A 290 25.30 51.15 3.98
C THR A 290 26.31 50.28 3.19
N ILE A 291 26.07 50.05 1.89
CA ILE A 291 26.81 49.06 1.09
C ILE A 291 28.12 49.60 0.48
N PHE A 292 28.29 50.92 0.38
CA PHE A 292 29.49 51.51 -0.23
C PHE A 292 30.65 51.65 0.77
N SER A 293 31.30 50.52 1.08
CA SER A 293 32.65 50.48 1.65
C SER A 293 33.63 49.85 0.65
N PHE A 294 34.90 50.24 0.66
CA PHE A 294 35.90 49.96 -0.38
C PHE A 294 36.14 48.45 -0.67
N LYS A 295 35.78 47.56 0.25
CA LYS A 295 35.82 46.10 0.07
C LYS A 295 34.59 45.56 -0.70
N SER A 296 33.47 46.27 -0.62
CA SER A 296 32.25 46.01 -1.40
C SER A 296 32.41 46.37 -2.88
N ALA A 297 33.34 47.25 -3.25
CA ALA A 297 33.56 47.65 -4.65
C ALA A 297 34.10 46.52 -5.54
N ILE A 298 34.86 45.57 -4.98
CA ILE A 298 35.39 44.40 -5.70
C ILE A 298 34.28 43.34 -5.92
N ASN A 299 33.44 43.12 -4.91
CA ASN A 299 32.26 42.25 -5.03
C ASN A 299 31.17 42.89 -5.92
N PHE A 300 31.08 44.21 -5.89
CA PHE A 300 30.28 44.99 -6.82
C PHE A 300 30.79 44.81 -8.26
N LEU A 301 32.10 44.91 -8.52
CA LEU A 301 32.68 44.67 -9.85
C LEU A 301 32.48 43.22 -10.35
N LEU A 302 32.52 42.22 -9.46
CA LEU A 302 32.31 40.81 -9.80
C LEU A 302 30.84 40.48 -10.07
N ALA A 303 29.91 41.02 -9.29
CA ALA A 303 28.48 40.95 -9.58
C ALA A 303 28.14 41.77 -10.85
N PHE A 304 28.82 42.89 -11.09
CA PHE A 304 28.73 43.74 -12.27
C PHE A 304 29.30 43.07 -13.53
N VAL A 305 30.25 42.14 -13.42
CA VAL A 305 30.64 41.29 -14.56
C VAL A 305 29.61 40.17 -14.79
N MET A 306 29.05 39.62 -13.72
CA MET A 306 27.99 38.60 -13.79
C MET A 306 26.63 39.15 -14.26
N THR A 307 26.41 40.47 -14.20
CA THR A 307 25.11 41.10 -14.54
C THR A 307 25.20 42.31 -15.49
N GLY A 308 26.39 42.87 -15.69
CA GLY A 308 26.66 44.09 -16.47
C GLY A 308 27.42 43.86 -17.78
N SER A 309 27.34 42.67 -18.39
CA SER A 309 27.58 42.53 -19.83
C SER A 309 26.37 42.95 -20.69
N ILE A 310 25.26 43.37 -20.08
CA ILE A 310 23.95 43.56 -20.74
C ILE A 310 23.53 45.04 -20.85
N ALA A 311 24.49 45.97 -20.75
CA ALA A 311 24.18 47.39 -20.63
C ALA A 311 25.06 48.40 -21.40
N SER A 312 26.04 47.99 -22.20
CA SER A 312 26.72 48.90 -23.16
C SER A 312 27.55 50.07 -22.55
N LEU A 313 28.68 49.79 -21.90
CA LEU A 313 29.63 50.85 -21.50
C LEU A 313 31.08 50.33 -21.66
N ILE A 314 31.65 50.25 -22.86
CA ILE A 314 32.18 51.41 -23.59
C ILE A 314 32.37 50.98 -25.06
N HIS A 315 31.80 51.75 -26.01
CA HIS A 315 31.78 51.56 -27.48
C HIS A 315 30.88 50.40 -27.99
N THR A 316 29.90 50.56 -28.88
CA THR A 316 29.60 51.60 -29.89
C THR A 316 28.10 51.51 -30.29
N SER A 317 27.46 52.68 -30.47
CA SER A 317 26.30 52.98 -31.35
C SER A 317 24.89 52.39 -31.15
N ASP A 318 24.34 52.27 -29.92
CA ASP A 318 22.86 52.33 -29.75
C ASP A 318 22.44 52.58 -28.28
N SER A 319 22.61 53.82 -27.82
CA SER A 319 22.40 54.27 -26.42
C SER A 319 20.94 54.29 -25.92
N LEU A 320 19.95 54.09 -26.80
CA LEU A 320 18.51 54.26 -26.47
C LEU A 320 17.85 53.00 -25.90
N LYS A 321 18.36 51.79 -26.19
CA LYS A 321 17.77 50.52 -25.70
C LYS A 321 18.16 50.20 -24.24
N PHE A 322 19.34 50.63 -23.80
CA PHE A 322 19.81 50.49 -22.42
C PHE A 322 18.91 51.22 -21.40
N LEU A 323 18.52 52.47 -21.73
CA LEU A 323 17.57 53.25 -20.93
C LEU A 323 16.19 52.59 -20.83
N GLY A 324 15.79 51.76 -21.80
CA GLY A 324 14.56 50.97 -21.76
C GLY A 324 14.64 49.75 -20.84
N TRP A 325 15.78 49.08 -20.80
CA TRP A 325 15.99 47.89 -19.94
C TRP A 325 16.14 48.27 -18.46
N CYS A 326 16.88 49.34 -18.16
CA CYS A 326 17.00 49.90 -16.80
C CYS A 326 15.71 50.54 -16.26
N LYS A 327 14.68 50.76 -17.09
CA LYS A 327 13.36 51.21 -16.62
C LYS A 327 12.59 50.11 -15.88
N SER A 328 13.00 48.84 -16.02
CA SER A 328 12.37 47.72 -15.32
C SER A 328 12.84 47.67 -13.88
N VAL A 329 12.11 48.32 -12.98
CA VAL A 329 12.33 48.31 -11.53
C VAL A 329 12.52 46.89 -11.00
N GLU A 330 11.76 45.92 -11.54
CA GLU A 330 11.84 44.51 -11.14
C GLU A 330 13.19 43.86 -11.49
N LYS A 331 13.82 44.22 -12.62
CA LYS A 331 15.13 43.69 -13.02
C LYS A 331 16.20 44.22 -12.08
N LEU A 332 16.18 45.51 -11.80
CA LEU A 332 17.10 46.15 -10.83
C LEU A 332 16.93 45.56 -9.42
N ARG A 333 15.69 45.30 -8.99
CA ARG A 333 15.41 44.65 -7.70
C ARG A 333 15.99 43.24 -7.62
N LEU A 334 15.78 42.41 -8.64
CA LEU A 334 16.31 41.05 -8.66
C LEU A 334 17.84 41.02 -8.69
N LEU A 335 18.48 41.98 -9.35
CA LEU A 335 19.94 42.16 -9.32
C LEU A 335 20.45 42.50 -7.92
N ALA A 336 19.79 43.41 -7.23
CA ALA A 336 20.13 43.76 -5.84
C ALA A 336 19.96 42.56 -4.90
N ILE A 337 18.89 41.78 -5.06
CA ILE A 337 18.66 40.55 -4.29
C ILE A 337 19.77 39.54 -4.58
N LEU A 338 20.11 39.30 -5.84
CA LEU A 338 21.14 38.34 -6.26
C LEU A 338 22.50 38.68 -5.64
N LEU A 339 22.88 39.96 -5.64
CA LEU A 339 24.09 40.45 -4.98
C LEU A 339 24.04 40.18 -3.46
N ASN A 340 22.93 40.50 -2.82
CA ASN A 340 22.76 40.25 -1.38
C ASN A 340 22.92 38.75 -1.06
N LYS A 341 22.32 37.86 -1.86
CA LYS A 341 22.41 36.41 -1.64
C LYS A 341 23.80 35.84 -1.87
N ALA A 342 24.56 36.39 -2.82
CA ALA A 342 25.97 36.05 -2.99
C ALA A 342 26.81 36.48 -1.78
N ILE A 343 26.60 37.69 -1.25
CA ILE A 343 27.33 38.22 -0.09
C ILE A 343 27.11 37.34 1.16
N TRP A 344 25.87 36.88 1.38
CA TRP A 344 25.52 36.06 2.54
C TRP A 344 25.71 34.56 2.33
N ASN A 345 26.38 34.14 1.24
CA ASN A 345 26.61 32.72 0.90
C ASN A 345 25.31 31.89 0.87
N GLN A 346 24.19 32.49 0.44
CA GLN A 346 22.87 31.86 0.38
C GLN A 346 22.64 31.24 -1.00
N GLN A 347 23.35 30.15 -1.26
CA GLN A 347 23.43 29.50 -2.58
C GLN A 347 22.04 29.12 -3.17
N ASP A 348 21.14 28.54 -2.37
CA ASP A 348 19.79 28.15 -2.86
C ASP A 348 18.94 29.35 -3.27
N GLU A 349 19.01 30.45 -2.52
CA GLU A 349 18.26 31.67 -2.81
C GLU A 349 18.88 32.45 -3.98
N PHE A 350 20.19 32.33 -4.16
CA PHE A 350 20.91 32.87 -5.30
C PHE A 350 20.42 32.25 -6.61
N TYR A 351 20.37 30.91 -6.73
CA TYR A 351 19.86 30.27 -7.95
C TYR A 351 18.39 30.53 -8.20
N ARG A 352 17.56 30.60 -7.15
CA ARG A 352 16.14 31.00 -7.29
C ARG A 352 15.99 32.40 -7.87
N THR A 353 16.88 33.31 -7.50
CA THR A 353 16.88 34.69 -8.01
C THR A 353 17.38 34.73 -9.47
N ILE A 354 18.36 33.91 -9.83
CA ILE A 354 18.78 33.71 -11.23
C ILE A 354 17.62 33.20 -12.08
N THR A 355 16.88 32.19 -11.62
CA THR A 355 15.75 31.64 -12.39
C THR A 355 14.67 32.70 -12.62
N LYS A 356 14.37 33.54 -11.62
CA LYS A 356 13.44 34.67 -11.78
C LYS A 356 13.93 35.67 -12.82
N LEU A 357 15.22 36.00 -12.81
CA LEU A 357 15.83 36.92 -13.77
C LEU A 357 15.81 36.36 -15.20
N ILE A 358 16.13 35.07 -15.38
CA ILE A 358 16.08 34.38 -16.67
C ILE A 358 14.65 34.39 -17.25
N ASN A 359 13.65 34.16 -16.39
CA ASN A 359 12.26 34.11 -16.82
C ASN A 359 11.71 35.48 -17.28
N LEU A 360 12.36 36.59 -16.92
CA LEU A 360 11.98 37.91 -17.43
C LEU A 360 12.37 38.13 -18.90
N ASP A 361 13.33 37.37 -19.44
CA ASP A 361 13.77 37.48 -20.84
C ASP A 361 14.41 36.18 -21.36
N ILE A 362 13.61 35.11 -21.36
CA ILE A 362 14.11 33.74 -21.55
C ILE A 362 14.84 33.52 -22.88
N ILE A 363 14.47 34.27 -23.93
CA ILE A 363 15.06 34.17 -25.28
C ILE A 363 16.50 34.70 -25.26
N LEU A 364 16.71 35.86 -24.66
CA LEU A 364 18.04 36.47 -24.51
C LEU A 364 18.97 35.56 -23.70
N TYR A 365 18.51 35.10 -22.53
CA TYR A 365 19.34 34.29 -21.64
C TYR A 365 19.65 32.91 -22.22
N ASN A 366 18.72 32.28 -22.93
CA ASN A 366 18.98 31.00 -23.61
C ASN A 366 20.03 31.14 -24.72
N ASN A 367 20.03 32.23 -25.49
CA ASN A 367 21.04 32.47 -26.53
C ASN A 367 22.46 32.60 -25.95
N ILE A 368 22.58 33.22 -24.78
CA ILE A 368 23.85 33.40 -24.06
C ILE A 368 24.31 32.08 -23.42
N LEU A 369 23.43 31.38 -22.70
CA LEU A 369 23.74 30.14 -21.95
C LEU A 369 24.00 28.91 -22.84
N ASN A 370 23.55 28.96 -24.10
CA ASN A 370 23.80 27.90 -25.09
C ASN A 370 25.24 27.93 -25.64
N LYS A 371 26.02 28.98 -25.42
CA LYS A 371 27.44 29.00 -25.81
C LYS A 371 28.29 28.26 -24.77
N LYS A 372 28.92 27.18 -25.20
CA LYS A 372 29.76 26.31 -24.36
C LYS A 372 30.86 27.08 -23.62
N GLU A 373 31.49 28.04 -24.27
CA GLU A 373 32.56 28.86 -23.69
C GLU A 373 32.05 29.75 -22.54
N ILE A 374 30.87 30.34 -22.71
CA ILE A 374 30.24 31.19 -21.69
C ILE A 374 29.83 30.33 -20.48
N ARG A 375 29.29 29.14 -20.72
CA ARG A 375 28.92 28.20 -19.65
C ARG A 375 30.12 27.76 -18.81
N GLN A 376 31.26 27.50 -19.45
CA GLN A 376 32.49 27.10 -18.75
C GLN A 376 33.05 28.22 -17.87
N ASP A 377 32.97 29.46 -18.35
CA ASP A 377 33.44 30.61 -17.60
C ASP A 377 32.47 30.96 -16.43
N LEU A 378 31.15 30.75 -16.59
CA LEU A 378 30.17 30.89 -15.51
C LEU A 378 30.35 29.86 -14.39
N ILE A 379 30.66 28.60 -14.73
CA ILE A 379 30.93 27.53 -13.74
C ILE A 379 32.14 27.89 -12.87
N LYS A 380 33.17 28.52 -13.45
CA LYS A 380 34.35 28.97 -12.69
C LYS A 380 34.00 30.08 -11.69
N ILE A 381 33.12 31.00 -12.08
CA ILE A 381 32.68 32.09 -11.21
C ILE A 381 31.78 31.56 -10.09
N GLU A 382 30.90 30.62 -10.39
CA GLU A 382 30.07 29.93 -9.40
C GLU A 382 30.91 29.20 -8.35
N ALA A 383 31.97 28.50 -8.80
CA ALA A 383 32.94 27.89 -7.89
C ALA A 383 33.65 28.95 -7.03
N MET A 384 33.98 30.13 -7.57
CA MET A 384 34.56 31.22 -6.76
C MET A 384 33.60 31.82 -5.73
N LEU A 385 32.30 31.83 -6.02
CA LEU A 385 31.30 32.41 -5.13
C LEU A 385 30.90 31.47 -4.00
N PHE A 386 30.89 30.15 -4.24
CA PHE A 386 30.27 29.19 -3.31
C PHE A 386 31.15 27.98 -2.94
N SER A 387 32.35 27.81 -3.53
CA SER A 387 33.27 26.72 -3.15
C SER A 387 34.40 27.21 -2.25
N SER A 388 34.82 26.36 -1.29
CA SER A 388 35.92 26.64 -0.34
C SER A 388 37.31 26.30 -0.89
N GLU A 389 37.43 25.93 -2.17
CA GLU A 389 38.71 25.53 -2.76
C GLU A 389 39.46 26.73 -3.35
N GLU A 390 40.63 27.01 -2.80
CA GLU A 390 41.54 28.12 -3.14
C GLU A 390 42.17 28.05 -4.57
N LYS A 391 41.67 27.17 -5.45
CA LYS A 391 42.31 26.83 -6.74
C LYS A 391 41.45 27.05 -7.98
N ALA A 392 40.42 27.89 -7.92
CA ALA A 392 39.79 28.37 -9.14
C ALA A 392 40.73 29.37 -9.85
N GLN A 393 41.24 29.01 -11.04
CA GLN A 393 41.94 29.97 -11.91
C GLN A 393 41.05 31.19 -12.13
N ASN A 394 41.59 32.38 -11.88
CA ASN A 394 40.86 33.65 -12.00
C ASN A 394 40.37 33.81 -13.43
N PRO A 395 39.05 33.71 -13.70
CA PRO A 395 38.55 33.85 -15.05
C PRO A 395 38.81 35.29 -15.49
N ASN A 396 39.28 35.47 -16.73
CA ASN A 396 39.45 36.81 -17.27
C ASN A 396 38.07 37.39 -17.57
N LEU A 397 37.56 38.15 -16.59
CA LEU A 397 36.25 38.79 -16.60
C LEU A 397 36.03 39.69 -17.83
N ILE A 398 37.10 40.28 -18.36
CA ILE A 398 37.07 41.11 -19.58
C ILE A 398 36.85 40.25 -20.82
N ILE A 399 37.51 39.09 -20.93
CA ILE A 399 37.34 38.17 -22.06
C ILE A 399 35.93 37.55 -22.06
N LEU A 400 35.42 37.19 -20.89
CA LEU A 400 34.05 36.67 -20.75
C LEU A 400 33.01 37.71 -21.19
N PHE A 401 33.21 38.97 -20.80
CA PHE A 401 32.38 40.10 -21.24
C PHE A 401 32.33 40.20 -22.78
N PHE A 402 33.47 40.14 -23.47
CA PHE A 402 33.50 40.18 -24.95
C PHE A 402 32.82 38.98 -25.62
N LYS A 403 32.88 37.79 -25.02
CA LYS A 403 32.17 36.61 -25.55
C LYS A 403 30.65 36.78 -25.45
N ILE A 404 30.17 37.32 -24.33
CA ILE A 404 28.74 37.52 -24.09
C ILE A 404 28.18 38.60 -25.03
N THR A 405 28.89 39.72 -25.20
CA THR A 405 28.43 40.83 -26.06
C THR A 405 28.34 40.45 -27.54
N ARG A 406 29.27 39.64 -28.06
CA ARG A 406 29.21 39.08 -29.43
C ARG A 406 28.05 38.11 -29.66
N THR A 407 27.41 37.64 -28.60
CA THR A 407 26.33 36.63 -28.69
C THR A 407 24.94 37.26 -28.52
N ALA A 408 24.87 38.39 -27.81
CA ALA A 408 23.61 39.11 -27.54
C ALA A 408 23.20 40.05 -28.69
N PHE A 409 24.13 40.36 -29.60
CA PHE A 409 23.97 41.15 -30.83
C PHE A 409 24.62 40.39 -31.99
#